data_AF-I3ZSG3-F1
#
_entry.id   AF-I3ZSG3-F1
#
_cell.length_a   1.000
_cell.length_b   1.000
_cell.length_c   1.000
_cell.angle_alpha   90.00
_cell.angle_beta   90.00
_cell.angle_gamma   90.00
#
_symmetry.space_group_name_H-M   'P 1'
#
loop_
_entity.id
_entity.type
_entity.pdbx_description
1 polymer ?
#
loop_
_entity_poly.entity_id
_entity_poly.type
_entity_poly.pdbx_seq_one_letter_code
_entity_poly.pdbx_strand_id
1 'polypeptide(L)'
;MTVGVGRVENAKYGVGFDEYVVPVRGFLLQRGKLAGIYVKDGIIPVTEELPKEVHQAVVHGHIKKEVTVREIHYGEEDIIEVLIEADYQSWTIFTTS
;
A
#
# COMPACT_ATOMS: atom_id res chain seq x y z
N MET A 1 -14.63 11.72 -1.12
CA MET A 1 -13.17 11.67 -1.33
C MET A 1 -12.98 10.96 -2.65
N THR A 2 -12.28 11.59 -3.59
CA THR A 2 -12.15 11.08 -4.96
C THR A 2 -11.19 9.91 -4.96
N VAL A 3 -11.74 8.71 -5.12
CA VAL A 3 -10.99 7.48 -5.41
C VAL A 3 -10.55 7.62 -6.87
N GLY A 4 -9.27 7.92 -7.11
CA GLY A 4 -8.72 7.84 -8.45
C GLY A 4 -8.57 6.35 -8.79
N VAL A 5 -9.51 5.80 -9.55
CA VAL A 5 -9.43 4.42 -10.04
C VAL A 5 -8.66 4.44 -11.35
N GLY A 6 -7.44 3.89 -11.34
CA GLY A 6 -6.64 3.67 -12.53
C GLY A 6 -6.78 2.21 -12.97
N ARG A 7 -7.40 1.97 -14.13
CA ARG A 7 -7.49 0.64 -14.73
C ARG A 7 -6.49 0.53 -15.88
N VAL A 8 -5.61 -0.45 -15.83
CA VAL A 8 -4.69 -0.77 -16.91
C VAL A 8 -4.84 -2.24 -17.28
N GLU A 9 -5.13 -2.51 -18.55
CA GLU A 9 -5.29 -3.87 -19.07
C GLU A 9 -4.17 -4.18 -20.07
N ASN A 10 -3.39 -5.22 -19.82
CA ASN A 10 -2.44 -5.73 -20.78
C ASN A 10 -2.98 -7.00 -21.43
N ALA A 11 -3.75 -6.81 -22.51
CA ALA A 11 -4.46 -7.86 -23.24
C ALA A 11 -3.56 -8.98 -23.80
N LYS A 12 -2.24 -8.78 -23.89
CA LYS A 12 -1.30 -9.82 -24.36
C LYS A 12 -1.00 -10.90 -23.31
N TYR A 13 -1.21 -10.62 -22.01
CA TYR A 13 -0.82 -11.51 -20.93
C TYR A 13 -1.97 -11.85 -19.97
N GLY A 14 -3.18 -11.35 -20.20
CA GLY A 14 -4.32 -11.60 -19.31
C GLY A 14 -4.16 -10.97 -17.93
N VAL A 15 -3.33 -9.93 -17.82
CA VAL A 15 -3.06 -9.21 -16.57
C VAL A 15 -3.77 -7.87 -16.60
N GLY A 16 -4.67 -7.67 -15.65
CA GLY A 16 -5.29 -6.37 -15.36
C GLY A 16 -4.89 -5.91 -13.97
N PHE A 17 -4.86 -4.60 -13.74
CA PHE A 17 -4.85 -4.10 -12.37
C PHE A 17 -5.75 -2.87 -12.21
N ASP A 18 -6.39 -2.82 -11.04
CA ASP A 18 -7.14 -1.68 -10.55
C ASP A 18 -6.38 -1.05 -9.37
N GLU A 19 -6.05 0.24 -9.50
CA GLU A 19 -5.38 1.01 -8.44
C GLU A 19 -6.33 2.03 -7.84
N TYR A 20 -6.32 2.15 -6.51
CA TYR A 20 -7.03 3.21 -5.80
C TYR A 20 -6.28 3.70 -4.57
N VAL A 21 -6.58 4.94 -4.16
CA VAL A 21 -5.92 5.60 -3.03
C VAL A 21 -6.82 5.57 -1.79
N VAL A 22 -6.26 5.11 -0.68
CA VAL A 22 -6.92 5.05 0.62
C VAL A 22 -6.25 6.04 1.58
N PRO A 23 -7.02 6.98 2.18
CA PRO A 23 -6.46 7.95 3.12
C PRO A 23 -6.04 7.28 4.43
N VAL A 24 -4.86 7.66 4.92
CA VAL A 24 -4.31 7.19 6.19
C VAL A 24 -4.78 8.07 7.34
N ARG A 25 -5.24 7.42 8.41
CA ARG A 25 -5.64 8.06 9.67
C ARG A 25 -4.54 8.06 10.72
N GLY A 26 -3.60 7.13 10.64
CA GLY A 26 -2.47 7.04 11.55
C GLY A 26 -1.61 5.81 11.28
N PHE A 27 -0.50 5.71 12.01
CA PHE A 27 0.46 4.62 11.88
C PHE A 27 0.60 3.88 13.21
N LEU A 28 0.55 2.56 13.16
CA LEU A 28 0.87 1.68 14.28
C LEU A 28 2.36 1.41 14.27
N LEU A 29 3.05 1.90 15.30
CA LEU A 29 4.48 1.67 15.49
C LEU A 29 4.70 0.63 16.58
N GLN A 30 5.51 -0.39 16.30
CA GLN A 30 5.99 -1.35 17.29
C GLN A 30 7.51 -1.35 17.31
N ARG A 31 8.10 -1.03 18.47
CA ARG A 31 9.56 -0.95 18.66
C ARG A 31 10.26 -0.05 17.62
N GLY A 32 9.62 1.04 17.22
CA GLY A 32 10.13 1.97 16.21
C GLY A 32 10.01 1.50 14.75
N LYS A 33 9.37 0.36 14.50
CA LYS A 33 9.04 -0.13 13.17
C LYS A 33 7.57 0.09 12.85
N LEU A 34 7.27 0.36 11.58
CA LEU A 34 5.90 0.38 11.08
C LEU A 34 5.35 -1.05 11.11
N ALA A 35 4.28 -1.25 11.88
CA ALA A 35 3.63 -2.55 12.06
C ALA A 35 2.21 -2.57 11.49
N GLY A 36 1.60 -1.41 11.25
CA GLY A 36 0.30 -1.31 10.63
C GLY A 36 -0.10 0.11 10.30
N ILE A 37 -1.14 0.26 9.48
CA ILE A 37 -1.67 1.54 9.04
C ILE A 37 -3.15 1.61 9.36
N TYR A 38 -3.56 2.64 10.09
CA TYR A 38 -4.96 2.90 10.38
C TYR A 38 -5.62 3.57 9.19
N VAL A 39 -6.67 2.94 8.65
CA VAL A 39 -7.54 3.50 7.62
C VAL A 39 -8.94 3.68 8.18
N LYS A 40 -9.89 4.19 7.36
CA LYS A 40 -11.26 4.42 7.83
C LYS A 40 -11.93 3.16 8.37
N ASP A 41 -11.74 2.04 7.68
CA ASP A 41 -12.50 0.81 7.89
C ASP A 41 -11.71 -0.28 8.64
N GLY A 42 -10.51 0.06 9.16
CA GLY A 42 -9.71 -0.90 9.93
C GLY A 42 -8.22 -0.58 10.01
N ILE A 43 -7.42 -1.62 10.22
CA ILE A 43 -5.96 -1.58 10.25
C ILE A 43 -5.44 -2.48 9.14
N ILE A 44 -4.58 -1.95 8.28
CA ILE A 44 -3.81 -2.74 7.32
C ILE A 44 -2.53 -3.16 8.04
N PRO A 45 -2.30 -4.45 8.30
CA PRO A 45 -1.06 -4.91 8.91
C PRO A 45 0.10 -4.74 7.92
N VAL A 46 1.29 -4.40 8.43
CA VAL A 46 2.51 -4.46 7.63
C VAL A 46 3.13 -5.84 7.80
N THR A 47 3.11 -6.62 6.72
CA THR A 47 3.65 -7.99 6.68
C THR A 47 5.01 -8.04 5.99
N GLU A 48 5.27 -7.09 5.08
CA GLU A 48 6.51 -7.03 4.32
C GLU A 48 7.65 -6.44 5.14
N GLU A 49 8.88 -6.91 4.89
CA GLU A 49 10.08 -6.33 5.49
C GLU A 49 10.43 -5.02 4.78
N LEU A 50 10.35 -3.92 5.53
CA LEU A 50 10.64 -2.59 5.00
C LEU A 50 12.08 -2.18 5.35
N PRO A 51 12.74 -1.42 4.45
CA PRO A 51 14.02 -0.79 4.75
C PRO A 51 13.92 0.13 5.98
N LYS A 52 15.07 0.33 6.64
CA LYS A 52 15.16 1.18 7.83
C LYS A 52 14.74 2.61 7.52
N GLU A 53 15.04 3.08 6.32
CA GLU A 53 14.73 4.43 5.84
C GLU A 53 13.22 4.66 5.82
N VAL A 54 12.43 3.66 5.40
CA VAL A 54 10.97 3.73 5.39
C VAL A 54 10.41 3.86 6.81
N HIS A 55 10.92 3.05 7.74
CA HIS A 55 10.53 3.17 9.15
C HIS A 55 10.87 4.56 9.72
N GLN A 56 12.04 5.11 9.38
CA GLN A 56 12.43 6.45 9.80
C GLN A 56 11.56 7.52 9.16
N ALA A 57 11.22 7.42 7.87
CA ALA A 57 10.34 8.36 7.20
C ALA A 57 8.97 8.40 7.89
N VAL A 58 8.41 7.25 8.26
CA VAL A 58 7.15 7.16 9.02
C VAL A 58 7.27 7.84 10.38
N VAL A 59 8.34 7.55 11.13
CA VAL A 59 8.57 8.11 12.49
C VAL A 59 8.74 9.63 12.44
N HIS A 60 9.44 10.15 11.44
CA HIS A 60 9.65 11.60 11.27
C HIS A 60 8.49 12.31 10.53
N GLY A 61 7.49 11.56 10.05
CA GLY A 61 6.34 12.12 9.33
C GLY A 61 6.63 12.55 7.88
N HIS A 62 7.71 12.07 7.29
CA HIS A 62 8.10 12.31 5.89
C HIS A 62 7.42 11.33 4.92
N ILE A 63 6.11 11.14 5.10
CA ILE A 63 5.32 10.19 4.30
C ILE A 63 4.01 10.84 3.91
N LYS A 64 3.47 10.42 2.77
CA LYS A 64 2.11 10.82 2.39
C LYS A 64 1.10 10.21 3.35
N LYS A 65 0.01 10.93 3.61
CA LYS A 65 -1.11 10.46 4.44
C LYS A 65 -2.12 9.66 3.62
N GLU A 66 -1.61 8.84 2.71
CA GLU A 66 -2.40 7.96 1.84
C GLU A 66 -1.57 6.74 1.49
N VAL A 67 -2.25 5.64 1.18
CA VAL A 67 -1.67 4.42 0.64
C VAL A 67 -2.35 4.09 -0.68
N THR A 68 -1.62 3.48 -1.58
CA THR A 68 -2.17 2.95 -2.83
C THR A 68 -2.50 1.49 -2.60
N VAL A 69 -3.73 1.10 -2.91
CA VAL A 69 -4.12 -0.31 -3.00
C VAL A 69 -4.16 -0.66 -4.48
N ARG A 70 -3.52 -1.77 -4.83
CA ARG A 70 -3.48 -2.32 -6.18
C ARG A 70 -4.07 -3.73 -6.14
N GLU A 71 -5.14 -3.92 -6.88
CA GLU A 71 -5.76 -5.23 -7.12
C GLU A 71 -5.25 -5.72 -8.47
N ILE A 72 -4.46 -6.79 -8.49
CA ILE A 72 -3.86 -7.37 -9.69
C ILE A 72 -4.57 -8.67 -10.01
N HIS A 73 -5.13 -8.75 -11.21
CA HIS A 73 -5.85 -9.90 -11.70
C HIS A 73 -4.96 -10.72 -12.63
N TYR A 74 -4.58 -11.93 -12.22
CA TYR A 74 -3.78 -12.90 -12.97
C TYR A 74 -4.62 -14.14 -13.31
N GLY A 75 -5.38 -14.09 -14.41
CA GLY A 75 -6.20 -15.24 -14.83
C GLY A 75 -7.30 -15.57 -13.80
N GLU A 76 -7.10 -16.61 -12.99
CA GLU A 76 -8.01 -17.02 -11.90
C GLU A 76 -7.51 -16.60 -10.49
N GLU A 77 -6.34 -15.97 -10.39
CA GLU A 77 -5.76 -15.50 -9.13
C GLU A 77 -5.85 -13.98 -9.01
N ASP A 78 -6.28 -13.49 -7.85
CA ASP A 78 -6.37 -12.06 -7.52
C ASP A 78 -5.37 -11.73 -6.42
N ILE A 79 -4.44 -10.80 -6.68
CA ILE A 79 -3.44 -10.36 -5.71
C ILE A 79 -3.76 -8.94 -5.27
N ILE A 80 -3.83 -8.69 -3.97
CA ILE A 80 -3.96 -7.35 -3.40
C ILE A 80 -2.61 -6.91 -2.85
N GLU A 81 -2.05 -5.85 -3.41
CA GLU A 81 -0.88 -5.14 -2.89
C GLU A 81 -1.31 -3.82 -2.24
N VAL A 82 -0.76 -3.52 -1.08
CA VAL A 82 -0.85 -2.18 -0.48
C VAL A 82 0.53 -1.56 -0.50
N LEU A 83 0.62 -0.34 -1.03
CA LEU A 83 1.85 0.42 -1.18
C LEU A 83 1.79 1.70 -0.35
N ILE A 84 2.90 2.02 0.31
CA ILE A 84 3.13 3.31 0.95
C ILE A 84 4.16 4.12 0.16
N GLU A 85 3.95 5.43 0.01
CA GLU A 85 4.97 6.32 -0.54
C GLU A 85 5.79 6.95 0.59
N ALA A 86 7.07 6.61 0.63
CA ALA A 86 8.07 7.13 1.56
C ALA A 86 9.29 7.60 0.77
N ASP A 87 9.77 8.82 1.04
CA ASP A 87 10.90 9.43 0.35
C ASP A 87 10.80 9.35 -1.19
N TYR A 88 9.62 9.64 -1.74
CA TYR A 88 9.32 9.60 -3.20
C TYR A 88 9.45 8.21 -3.84
N GLN A 89 9.47 7.14 -3.04
CA GLN A 89 9.48 5.76 -3.51
C GLN A 89 8.28 5.00 -2.93
N SER A 90 7.69 4.13 -3.76
CA SER A 90 6.60 3.25 -3.35
C SER A 90 7.15 1.93 -2.80
N TRP A 91 6.67 1.54 -1.63
CA TRP A 91 7.06 0.31 -0.95
C TRP A 91 5.83 -0.53 -0.66
N THR A 92 5.83 -1.80 -1.07
CA THR A 92 4.78 -2.75 -0.71
C THR A 92 4.88 -3.06 0.79
N ILE A 93 3.78 -2.86 1.50
CA ILE A 93 3.69 -3.11 2.95
C ILE A 93 2.87 -4.34 3.28
N PHE A 94 2.01 -4.77 2.35
CA PHE A 94 1.10 -5.88 2.52
C PHE A 94 0.79 -6.50 1.16
N THR A 95 0.81 -7.82 1.09
CA THR A 95 0.40 -8.59 -0.09
C THR A 95 -0.44 -9.77 0.36
N THR A 96 -1.55 -10.03 -0.35
CA THR A 96 -2.34 -11.26 -0.19
C THR A 96 -2.84 -11.74 -1.55
N SER A 97 -3.04 -13.05 -1.68
CA SER A 97 -3.67 -13.74 -2.82
C SER A 97 -4.94 -14.48 -2.39
#